data_AF-A0A2D7AT22-F1
#
_entry.id   AF-A0A2D7AT22-F1
#
_cell.length_a   1.000
_cell.length_b   1.000
_cell.length_c   1.000
_cell.angle_alpha   90.00
_cell.angle_beta   90.00
_cell.angle_gamma   90.00
#
_symmetry.space_group_name_H-M   'P 1'
#
loop_
_entity.id
_entity.type
_entity.pdbx_description
1 polymer ?
#
loop_
_entity_poly.entity_id
_entity_poly.type
_entity_poly.pdbx_seq_one_letter_code
_entity_poly.pdbx_strand_id
1 'polypeptide(L)'
;MGDGIVNSRVLSCILMSLALLNTVSAADTEGGVNIEPDIDETIFSEISHTETTTDLDEWEITLTLNDEAFNNNTSFTLTTQICVNEGYCLPPEIATLASDDDKIFTSSVTTIDDHTYVNWKVKATYADDDNTTEKFPSSGYYKTWSDCWFNDNEWGGDNCPGDEEDDGFLPSIGIVFAASAVLLAAIIRHE
;
A
#
# COMPACT_ATOMS: atom_id res chain seq x y z
N MET A 1 -45.27 -31.72 -2.07
CA MET A 1 -44.55 -30.71 -2.88
C MET A 1 -44.34 -29.48 -2.01
N GLY A 2 -43.11 -29.19 -1.56
CA GLY A 2 -42.88 -28.00 -0.73
C GLY A 2 -41.43 -27.72 -0.33
N ASP A 3 -40.58 -28.75 -0.21
CA ASP A 3 -39.23 -28.56 0.36
C ASP A 3 -38.14 -28.14 -0.65
N GLY A 4 -38.33 -28.37 -1.95
CA GLY A 4 -37.31 -28.09 -2.95
C GLY A 4 -37.11 -26.60 -3.27
N ILE A 5 -38.16 -25.80 -3.13
CA ILE A 5 -38.15 -24.37 -3.53
C ILE A 5 -37.47 -23.50 -2.48
N VAL A 6 -37.63 -23.83 -1.19
CA VAL A 6 -37.05 -23.06 -0.08
C VAL A 6 -35.54 -23.22 -0.04
N ASN A 7 -35.03 -24.44 -0.24
CA ASN A 7 -33.60 -24.72 -0.32
C ASN A 7 -32.92 -24.05 -1.53
N SER A 8 -33.60 -24.00 -2.69
CA SER A 8 -33.06 -23.36 -3.90
C SER A 8 -32.95 -21.84 -3.78
N ARG A 9 -33.90 -21.19 -3.08
CA ARG A 9 -33.86 -19.76 -2.81
C ARG A 9 -32.83 -19.38 -1.76
N VAL A 10 -32.71 -20.17 -0.69
CA VAL A 10 -31.68 -19.97 0.34
C VAL A 10 -30.28 -20.18 -0.24
N LEU A 11 -30.07 -21.21 -1.08
CA LEU A 11 -28.79 -21.40 -1.80
C LEU A 11 -28.46 -20.22 -2.70
N SER A 12 -29.44 -19.69 -3.45
CA SER A 12 -29.21 -18.54 -4.34
C SER A 12 -28.84 -17.26 -3.57
N CYS A 13 -29.47 -17.02 -2.41
CA CYS A 13 -29.12 -15.89 -1.56
C CYS A 13 -27.70 -16.03 -0.98
N ILE A 14 -27.31 -17.23 -0.55
CA ILE A 14 -25.97 -17.52 -0.03
C ILE A 14 -24.91 -17.33 -1.13
N LEU A 15 -25.16 -17.84 -2.34
CA LEU A 15 -24.28 -17.67 -3.50
C LEU A 15 -24.13 -16.21 -3.91
N MET A 16 -25.21 -15.40 -3.86
CA MET A 16 -25.14 -13.96 -4.11
C MET A 16 -24.38 -13.20 -3.03
N SER A 17 -24.52 -13.58 -1.74
CA SER A 17 -23.75 -12.95 -0.67
C SER A 17 -22.27 -13.34 -0.70
N LEU A 18 -21.91 -14.55 -1.16
CA LEU A 18 -20.51 -14.93 -1.39
C LEU A 18 -19.91 -14.20 -2.62
N ALA A 19 -20.70 -13.94 -3.66
CA ALA A 19 -20.23 -13.18 -4.83
C ALA A 19 -19.98 -11.68 -4.55
N LEU A 20 -20.50 -11.15 -3.44
CA LEU A 20 -20.22 -9.79 -2.96
C LEU A 20 -18.95 -9.71 -2.11
N LEU A 21 -18.39 -10.85 -1.71
CA LEU A 21 -17.04 -10.92 -1.16
C LEU A 21 -16.06 -10.78 -2.32
N ASN A 22 -15.96 -9.57 -2.86
CA ASN A 22 -14.79 -9.19 -3.63
C ASN A 22 -13.63 -9.22 -2.64
N THR A 23 -12.95 -10.37 -2.54
CA THR A 23 -11.60 -10.40 -2.02
C THR A 23 -10.78 -9.60 -3.01
N VAL A 24 -10.68 -8.30 -2.79
CA VAL A 24 -9.53 -7.55 -3.28
C VAL A 24 -8.37 -8.30 -2.69
N SER A 25 -7.73 -9.13 -3.51
CA SER A 25 -6.41 -9.64 -3.17
C SER A 25 -5.59 -8.38 -3.02
N ALA A 26 -5.32 -7.98 -1.77
CA ALA A 26 -4.09 -7.27 -1.51
C ALA A 26 -3.03 -8.19 -2.12
N ALA A 27 -2.41 -7.77 -3.22
CA ALA A 27 -1.16 -8.39 -3.59
C ALA A 27 -0.32 -8.33 -2.31
N ASP A 28 0.16 -9.49 -1.88
CA ASP A 28 0.97 -9.66 -0.68
C ASP A 28 2.26 -8.86 -0.90
N THR A 29 2.22 -7.56 -0.57
CA THR A 29 3.37 -6.68 -0.71
C THR A 29 4.12 -6.77 0.60
N GLU A 30 5.30 -7.37 0.55
CA GLU A 30 6.21 -7.46 1.68
C GLU A 30 6.40 -6.07 2.32
N GLY A 31 6.21 -6.01 3.63
CA GLY A 31 6.46 -4.80 4.42
C GLY A 31 7.89 -4.32 4.22
N GLY A 32 8.08 -3.00 4.12
CA GLY A 32 9.41 -2.40 3.92
C GLY A 32 9.98 -2.49 2.50
N VAL A 33 9.28 -3.09 1.54
CA VAL A 33 9.72 -3.16 0.13
C VAL A 33 8.94 -2.17 -0.73
N ASN A 34 9.63 -1.19 -1.31
CA ASN A 34 9.01 -0.17 -2.16
C ASN A 34 8.27 -0.79 -3.36
N ILE A 35 7.19 -0.11 -3.77
CA ILE A 35 6.47 -0.44 -5.01
C ILE A 35 6.86 0.59 -6.05
N GLU A 36 7.78 0.19 -6.93
CA GLU A 36 8.42 1.05 -7.93
C GLU A 36 7.62 1.12 -9.25
N PRO A 37 7.74 2.23 -10.00
CA PRO A 37 7.20 2.33 -11.36
C PRO A 37 8.04 1.53 -12.37
N ASP A 38 7.35 0.87 -13.29
CA ASP A 38 7.94 0.50 -14.58
C ASP A 38 7.74 1.67 -15.53
N ILE A 39 8.82 2.26 -16.03
CA ILE A 39 8.79 3.48 -16.85
C ILE A 39 8.64 3.21 -18.34
N ASP A 40 8.87 1.99 -18.82
CA ASP A 40 9.02 1.66 -20.24
C ASP A 40 7.77 1.95 -21.07
N GLU A 41 6.59 1.89 -20.46
CA GLU A 41 5.28 2.15 -21.09
C GLU A 41 4.56 3.36 -20.46
N THR A 42 5.32 4.34 -19.96
CA THR A 42 4.75 5.54 -19.31
C THR A 42 5.14 6.83 -20.04
N ILE A 43 4.56 7.95 -19.60
CA ILE A 43 4.88 9.30 -20.09
C ILE A 43 6.25 9.82 -19.62
N PHE A 44 6.96 9.07 -18.77
CA PHE A 44 8.21 9.47 -18.14
C PHE A 44 9.40 8.75 -18.77
N SER A 45 10.50 9.46 -18.95
CA SER A 45 11.80 8.86 -19.28
C SER A 45 12.62 8.52 -18.03
N GLU A 46 12.31 9.18 -16.90
CA GLU A 46 12.99 8.97 -15.63
C GLU A 46 12.08 9.41 -14.49
N ILE A 47 12.07 8.62 -13.41
CA ILE A 47 11.47 8.95 -12.12
C ILE A 47 12.53 8.67 -11.06
N SER A 48 12.78 9.64 -10.19
CA SER A 48 13.66 9.49 -9.04
C SER A 48 12.94 10.02 -7.81
N HIS A 49 12.94 9.28 -6.70
CA HIS A 49 12.36 9.71 -5.45
C HIS A 49 13.22 9.30 -4.26
N THR A 50 12.87 9.81 -3.08
CA THR A 50 13.38 9.30 -1.81
C THR A 50 13.09 7.81 -1.69
N GLU A 51 14.10 6.98 -1.44
CA GLU A 51 13.99 5.51 -1.38
C GLU A 51 13.57 4.99 0.01
N THR A 52 13.87 5.76 1.06
CA THR A 52 13.51 5.45 2.44
C THR A 52 13.16 6.75 3.14
N THR A 53 12.00 6.79 3.78
CA THR A 53 11.47 8.02 4.41
C THR A 53 11.71 8.01 5.92
N THR A 54 12.02 9.17 6.48
CA THR A 54 12.16 9.34 7.93
C THR A 54 11.06 10.28 8.43
N ASP A 55 10.60 10.07 9.65
CA ASP A 55 9.60 10.93 10.28
C ASP A 55 10.02 12.40 10.25
N LEU A 56 9.07 13.28 9.88
CA LEU A 56 9.23 14.73 9.81
C LEU A 56 10.24 15.25 8.75
N ASP A 57 10.80 14.37 7.94
CA ASP A 57 11.69 14.72 6.82
C ASP A 57 10.93 14.83 5.50
N GLU A 58 11.62 15.30 4.46
CA GLU A 58 11.04 15.49 3.13
C GLU A 58 11.13 14.21 2.28
N TRP A 59 9.97 13.75 1.81
CA TRP A 59 9.89 12.84 0.67
C TRP A 59 9.93 13.67 -0.61
N GLU A 60 10.99 13.51 -1.39
CA GLU A 60 11.22 14.25 -2.64
C GLU A 60 10.98 13.33 -3.84
N ILE A 61 10.49 13.91 -4.93
CA ILE A 61 10.33 13.22 -6.21
C ILE A 61 10.64 14.16 -7.37
N THR A 62 11.36 13.62 -8.35
CA THR A 62 11.66 14.23 -9.65
C THR A 62 11.10 13.36 -10.77
N LEU A 63 10.34 13.98 -11.65
CA LEU A 63 9.63 13.34 -12.76
C LEU A 63 10.07 14.00 -14.08
N THR A 64 10.68 13.23 -14.98
CA THR A 64 11.12 13.73 -16.29
C THR A 64 10.23 13.16 -17.38
N LEU A 65 9.53 14.02 -18.12
CA LEU A 65 8.73 13.61 -19.26
C LEU A 65 9.61 13.10 -20.41
N ASN A 66 9.14 12.05 -21.07
CA ASN A 66 9.74 11.60 -22.32
C ASN A 66 9.46 12.61 -23.45
N ASP A 67 10.22 12.52 -24.54
CA ASP A 67 10.12 13.49 -25.65
C ASP A 67 8.74 13.47 -26.33
N GLU A 68 8.05 12.33 -26.36
CA GLU A 68 6.72 12.22 -26.97
C GLU A 68 5.68 12.98 -26.13
N ALA A 69 5.63 12.72 -24.83
CA ALA A 69 4.74 13.40 -23.89
C ALA A 69 5.01 14.90 -23.85
N PHE A 70 6.28 15.31 -23.85
CA PHE A 70 6.66 16.72 -23.88
C PHE A 70 6.20 17.41 -25.19
N ASN A 71 6.44 16.80 -26.35
CA ASN A 71 6.05 17.38 -27.63
C ASN A 71 4.53 17.42 -27.87
N ASN A 72 3.79 16.50 -27.25
CA ASN A 72 2.32 16.43 -27.35
C ASN A 72 1.60 17.31 -26.30
N ASN A 73 2.33 18.09 -25.50
CA ASN A 73 1.78 18.89 -24.39
C ASN A 73 0.99 18.05 -23.37
N THR A 74 1.44 16.82 -23.12
CA THR A 74 0.88 15.99 -22.06
C THR A 74 1.12 16.66 -20.71
N SER A 75 0.07 16.72 -19.89
CA SER A 75 0.15 17.22 -18.52
C SER A 75 -0.13 16.09 -17.55
N PHE A 76 0.26 16.26 -16.29
CA PHE A 76 -0.05 15.27 -15.27
C PHE A 76 -0.29 15.91 -13.90
N THR A 77 -0.88 15.11 -13.02
CA THR A 77 -1.04 15.45 -11.60
C THR A 77 -0.39 14.38 -10.76
N LEU A 78 0.37 14.80 -9.76
CA LEU A 78 0.93 13.93 -8.73
C LEU A 78 -0.01 13.94 -7.52
N THR A 79 -0.43 12.76 -7.07
CA THR A 79 -1.20 12.59 -5.84
C THR A 79 -0.36 11.82 -4.83
N THR A 80 -0.23 12.34 -3.63
CA THR A 80 0.46 11.69 -2.52
C THR A 80 -0.52 11.39 -1.38
N GLN A 81 -0.18 10.42 -0.55
CA GLN A 81 -0.97 10.04 0.62
C GLN A 81 -0.04 9.43 1.66
N ILE A 82 -0.07 9.94 2.89
CA ILE A 82 0.71 9.39 3.99
C ILE A 82 -0.16 8.40 4.78
N CYS A 83 0.40 7.24 5.10
CA CYS A 83 -0.20 6.27 6.00
C CYS A 83 0.61 6.15 7.28
N VAL A 84 -0.04 5.88 8.41
CA VAL A 84 0.60 5.78 9.73
C VAL A 84 0.61 4.36 10.26
N ASN A 85 1.51 4.08 11.19
CA ASN A 85 1.70 2.75 11.79
C ASN A 85 0.44 2.23 12.51
N GLU A 86 -0.49 3.11 12.91
CA GLU A 86 -1.81 2.74 13.44
C GLU A 86 -2.74 2.08 12.40
N GLY A 87 -2.33 1.99 11.12
CA GLY A 87 -3.03 1.21 10.09
C GLY A 87 -4.08 1.99 9.29
N TYR A 88 -4.10 3.32 9.39
CA TYR A 88 -4.94 4.17 8.54
C TYR A 88 -4.10 5.15 7.72
N CYS A 89 -4.72 5.73 6.70
CA CYS A 89 -4.11 6.72 5.83
C CYS A 89 -4.82 8.05 5.93
N LEU A 90 -4.05 9.14 5.83
CA LEU A 90 -4.59 10.48 5.66
C LEU A 90 -5.32 10.60 4.31
N PRO A 91 -6.19 11.59 4.12
CA PRO A 91 -6.76 11.87 2.81
C PRO A 91 -5.65 12.11 1.77
N PRO A 92 -5.79 11.61 0.53
CA PRO A 92 -4.83 11.87 -0.53
C PRO A 92 -4.87 13.35 -0.94
N GLU A 93 -3.71 13.92 -1.23
CA GLU A 93 -3.55 15.33 -1.63
C GLU A 93 -2.85 15.44 -2.99
N ILE A 94 -3.19 16.50 -3.73
CA ILE A 94 -2.50 16.81 -4.99
C ILE A 94 -1.24 17.58 -4.63
N ALA A 95 -0.08 17.01 -4.94
CA ALA A 95 1.20 17.63 -4.67
C ALA A 95 1.46 18.80 -5.63
N THR A 96 2.16 19.82 -5.14
CA THR A 96 2.55 20.97 -5.96
C THR A 96 3.81 20.62 -6.74
N LEU A 97 3.74 20.73 -8.06
CA LEU A 97 4.89 20.50 -8.94
C LEU A 97 5.57 21.84 -9.26
N ALA A 98 6.88 21.88 -9.17
CA ALA A 98 7.71 22.97 -9.69
C ALA A 98 8.45 22.50 -10.96
N SER A 99 8.53 23.38 -11.95
CA SER A 99 9.30 23.14 -13.18
C SER A 99 9.75 24.48 -13.77
N ASP A 100 10.97 24.50 -14.32
CA ASP A 100 11.52 25.65 -15.04
C ASP A 100 11.43 25.49 -16.57
N ASP A 101 11.26 24.27 -17.06
CA ASP A 101 11.34 23.91 -18.49
C ASP A 101 10.14 23.12 -19.02
N ASP A 102 9.12 22.89 -18.19
CA ASP A 102 7.93 22.07 -18.46
C ASP A 102 8.25 20.62 -18.87
N LYS A 103 9.49 20.15 -18.63
CA LYS A 103 9.94 18.79 -18.92
C LYS A 103 10.34 18.03 -17.66
N ILE A 104 11.04 18.69 -16.75
CA ILE A 104 11.47 18.14 -15.47
C ILE A 104 10.63 18.79 -14.37
N PHE A 105 9.96 17.96 -13.57
CA PHE A 105 9.09 18.40 -12.50
C PHE A 105 9.60 17.87 -11.17
N THR A 106 9.64 18.74 -10.16
CA THR A 106 10.04 18.37 -8.80
C THR A 106 8.89 18.63 -7.81
N SER A 107 8.82 17.81 -6.76
CA SER A 107 7.90 17.98 -5.64
C SER A 107 8.53 17.46 -4.37
N SER A 108 8.13 18.04 -3.24
CA SER A 108 8.51 17.60 -1.90
C SER A 108 7.28 17.57 -1.00
N VAL A 109 7.18 16.55 -0.15
CA VAL A 109 6.13 16.38 0.86
C VAL A 109 6.80 16.06 2.18
N THR A 110 6.57 16.89 3.20
CA THR A 110 7.02 16.61 4.56
C THR A 110 6.20 15.49 5.16
N THR A 111 6.86 14.42 5.61
CA THR A 111 6.21 13.30 6.32
C THR A 111 5.74 13.74 7.70
N ILE A 112 4.97 12.89 8.36
CA ILE A 112 4.49 13.13 9.73
C ILE A 112 5.11 12.11 10.68
N ASP A 113 5.04 12.39 11.97
CA ASP A 113 5.41 11.46 13.03
C ASP A 113 4.62 10.14 12.90
N ASP A 114 5.29 9.01 13.15
CA ASP A 114 4.71 7.66 13.12
C ASP A 114 4.13 7.24 11.75
N HIS A 115 4.70 7.77 10.65
CA HIS A 115 4.28 7.35 9.31
C HIS A 115 4.89 5.99 8.92
N THR A 116 4.09 5.13 8.29
CA THR A 116 4.55 3.81 7.82
C THR A 116 5.11 3.87 6.40
N TYR A 117 4.48 4.66 5.52
CA TYR A 117 4.89 4.81 4.13
C TYR A 117 4.18 6.01 3.49
N VAL A 118 4.79 6.50 2.41
CA VAL A 118 4.22 7.48 1.48
C VAL A 118 3.72 6.75 0.24
N ASN A 119 2.42 6.77 0.03
CA ASN A 119 1.79 6.36 -1.22
C ASN A 119 1.83 7.50 -2.22
N TRP A 120 2.08 7.19 -3.49
CA TRP A 120 2.02 8.18 -4.55
C TRP A 120 1.52 7.57 -5.86
N LYS A 121 0.96 8.42 -6.73
CA LYS A 121 0.52 8.03 -8.07
C LYS A 121 0.46 9.23 -8.98
N VAL A 122 0.56 8.97 -10.27
CA VAL A 122 0.42 9.97 -11.32
C VAL A 122 -0.88 9.75 -12.08
N LYS A 123 -1.54 10.84 -12.45
CA LYS A 123 -2.59 10.85 -13.47
C LYS A 123 -2.19 11.75 -14.63
N ALA A 124 -1.90 11.14 -15.78
CA ALA A 124 -1.61 11.83 -17.03
C ALA A 124 -2.90 12.30 -17.71
N THR A 125 -2.79 13.39 -18.46
CA THR A 125 -3.84 13.96 -19.31
C THR A 125 -3.23 14.30 -20.68
N TYR A 126 -3.71 13.62 -21.71
CA TYR A 126 -3.20 13.70 -23.08
C TYR A 126 -3.95 14.78 -23.86
N ALA A 127 -3.27 15.87 -24.21
CA ALA A 127 -3.90 17.00 -24.89
C ALA A 127 -4.25 16.70 -26.35
N ASP A 128 -3.52 15.77 -26.97
CA ASP A 128 -3.65 15.32 -28.35
C ASP A 128 -4.78 14.31 -28.58
N ASP A 129 -5.31 13.71 -27.51
CA ASP A 129 -6.38 12.72 -27.53
C ASP A 129 -7.58 13.16 -26.67
N ASP A 130 -8.19 14.30 -27.02
CA ASP A 130 -9.42 14.80 -26.38
C ASP A 130 -9.39 14.91 -24.84
N ASN A 131 -8.20 15.08 -24.23
CA ASN A 131 -7.99 15.06 -22.78
C ASN A 131 -8.33 13.71 -22.12
N THR A 132 -8.04 12.59 -22.81
CA THR A 132 -8.04 11.27 -22.17
C THR A 132 -7.03 11.23 -21.03
N THR A 133 -7.30 10.37 -20.05
CA THR A 133 -6.50 10.30 -18.83
C THR A 133 -6.10 8.88 -18.50
N GLU A 134 -4.87 8.72 -18.06
CA GLU A 134 -4.29 7.44 -17.63
C GLU A 134 -3.68 7.58 -16.24
N LYS A 135 -3.60 6.46 -15.51
CA LYS A 135 -3.08 6.43 -14.14
C LYS A 135 -1.89 5.51 -14.06
N PHE A 136 -0.88 5.94 -13.31
CA PHE A 136 0.34 5.20 -13.02
C PHE A 136 0.50 5.14 -11.50
N PRO A 137 0.37 3.96 -10.86
CA PRO A 137 -0.02 2.69 -11.48
C PRO A 137 -1.48 2.68 -11.94
N SER A 138 -1.86 1.71 -12.78
CA SER A 138 -3.23 1.56 -13.30
C SER A 138 -4.27 1.31 -12.18
N SER A 139 -3.83 0.73 -11.06
CA SER A 139 -4.61 0.55 -9.84
C SER A 139 -3.73 0.71 -8.61
N GLY A 140 -4.30 1.21 -7.51
CA GLY A 140 -3.56 1.41 -6.25
C GLY A 140 -2.64 2.63 -6.28
N TYR A 141 -1.44 2.46 -5.69
CA TYR A 141 -0.40 3.46 -5.54
C TYR A 141 0.98 2.79 -5.67
N TYR A 142 1.97 3.55 -6.11
CA TYR A 142 3.36 3.30 -5.78
C TYR A 142 3.59 3.61 -4.30
N LYS A 143 4.65 3.07 -3.72
CA LYS A 143 4.86 3.14 -2.26
C LYS A 143 6.34 3.27 -1.94
N THR A 144 6.64 4.25 -1.09
CA THR A 144 7.95 4.42 -0.45
C THR A 144 7.80 4.17 1.04
N TRP A 145 8.56 3.23 1.60
CA TRP A 145 8.49 2.89 3.03
C TRP A 145 9.31 3.81 3.92
N SER A 146 8.89 3.90 5.18
CA SER A 146 9.67 4.57 6.23
C SER A 146 10.86 3.70 6.67
N ASP A 147 11.85 4.33 7.30
CA ASP A 147 12.89 3.68 8.10
C ASP A 147 12.35 3.15 9.46
N CYS A 148 11.09 3.41 9.78
CA CYS A 148 10.33 2.71 10.81
C CYS A 148 8.87 2.50 10.38
N TRP A 149 8.49 1.25 10.12
CA TRP A 149 7.15 0.92 9.66
C TRP A 149 6.53 -0.25 10.42
N PHE A 150 5.19 -0.23 10.50
CA PHE A 150 4.38 -1.33 10.98
C PHE A 150 3.45 -1.85 9.89
N ASN A 151 3.57 -3.12 9.54
CA ASN A 151 2.74 -3.78 8.54
C ASN A 151 2.47 -5.23 8.94
N ASP A 152 1.23 -5.69 8.75
CA ASP A 152 0.83 -7.08 9.00
C ASP A 152 1.28 -7.66 10.35
N ASN A 153 1.14 -6.85 11.40
CA ASN A 153 1.52 -7.16 12.78
C ASN A 153 3.03 -7.31 13.03
N GLU A 154 3.87 -6.84 12.12
CA GLU A 154 5.33 -6.81 12.21
C GLU A 154 5.85 -5.37 12.13
N TRP A 155 6.87 -5.09 12.94
CA TRP A 155 7.66 -3.85 12.86
C TRP A 155 8.91 -4.13 12.04
N GLY A 156 9.31 -3.17 11.22
CA GLY A 156 10.56 -3.23 10.49
C GLY A 156 11.11 -1.85 10.17
N GLY A 157 12.37 -1.82 9.72
CA GLY A 157 13.17 -0.60 9.61
C GLY A 157 14.28 -0.55 10.66
N ASP A 158 15.17 0.43 10.54
CA ASP A 158 16.37 0.57 11.39
C ASP A 158 16.20 1.65 12.47
N ASN A 159 15.09 2.38 12.46
CA ASN A 159 14.89 3.58 13.26
C ASN A 159 13.62 3.50 14.14
N CYS A 160 13.15 2.29 14.48
CA CYS A 160 11.95 2.15 15.28
C CYS A 160 12.18 2.37 16.79
N PRO A 161 11.19 2.93 17.52
CA PRO A 161 11.27 3.05 18.97
C PRO A 161 11.32 1.66 19.64
N GLY A 162 12.52 1.16 19.91
CA GLY A 162 12.75 -0.17 20.47
C GLY A 162 13.96 -0.91 19.89
N ASP A 163 14.57 -0.41 18.82
CA ASP A 163 15.78 -1.00 18.19
C ASP A 163 17.09 -0.67 18.94
N GLU A 164 17.03 -0.46 20.26
CA GLU A 164 18.21 -0.72 21.08
C GLU A 164 18.34 -2.25 21.15
N GLU A 165 19.35 -2.81 20.47
CA GLU A 165 19.66 -4.25 20.46
C GLU A 165 19.47 -4.90 21.84
N ASP A 166 18.27 -5.41 22.10
CA ASP A 166 18.01 -6.25 23.25
C ASP A 166 18.43 -7.66 22.81
N ASP A 167 19.69 -7.99 23.10
CA ASP A 167 20.26 -9.34 23.21
C ASP A 167 19.47 -10.17 24.25
N GLY A 168 18.17 -10.35 24.01
CA GLY A 168 17.20 -10.48 25.10
C GLY A 168 15.88 -11.05 24.62
N PHE A 169 15.93 -12.23 24.01
CA PHE A 169 14.88 -13.27 24.03
C PHE A 169 13.51 -12.76 24.53
N LEU A 170 12.77 -12.01 23.71
CA LEU A 170 11.36 -11.77 23.99
C LEU A 170 10.60 -13.02 23.53
N PRO A 171 9.86 -13.68 24.44
CA PRO A 171 9.09 -14.85 24.07
C PRO A 171 7.97 -14.37 23.14
N SER A 172 7.85 -15.01 21.99
CA SER A 172 6.69 -14.87 21.13
C SER A 172 5.43 -15.09 21.97
N ILE A 173 4.67 -14.00 22.20
CA ILE A 173 3.36 -14.03 22.87
C ILE A 173 2.31 -14.83 22.05
N GLY A 174 2.71 -15.43 20.92
CA GLY A 174 1.86 -16.22 20.03
C GLY A 174 1.85 -17.74 20.20
N ILE A 175 2.69 -18.39 21.01
CA ILE A 175 2.77 -19.88 21.05
C ILE A 175 2.62 -20.48 22.46
N VAL A 176 1.63 -20.01 23.25
CA VAL A 176 1.23 -20.71 24.49
C VAL A 176 -0.28 -20.91 24.56
N PHE A 177 -0.89 -21.53 23.54
CA PHE A 177 -2.24 -22.12 23.68
C PHE A 177 -2.46 -23.44 22.93
N ALA A 178 -1.39 -24.18 22.62
CA ALA A 178 -1.52 -25.52 22.06
C ALA A 178 -0.91 -26.57 23.01
N ALA A 179 -1.78 -27.18 23.83
CA ALA A 179 -1.69 -28.54 24.42
C ALA A 179 -1.98 -28.62 25.94
N SER A 180 -3.16 -28.19 26.37
CA SER A 180 -3.73 -28.55 27.69
C SER A 180 -5.02 -29.37 27.59
N ALA A 181 -5.28 -30.04 26.46
CA ALA A 181 -6.55 -30.74 26.20
C ALA A 181 -6.50 -32.29 26.13
N VAL A 182 -5.52 -32.97 26.76
CA VAL A 182 -5.45 -34.46 26.71
C VAL A 182 -5.61 -35.17 28.08
N LEU A 183 -5.71 -34.46 29.21
CA LEU A 183 -5.73 -35.12 30.53
C LEU A 183 -7.12 -35.41 31.15
N LEU A 184 -8.23 -35.22 30.43
CA LEU A 184 -9.58 -35.50 30.94
C LEU A 184 -10.29 -36.73 30.37
N ALA A 185 -9.59 -37.61 29.64
CA ALA A 185 -10.16 -38.88 29.17
C ALA A 185 -9.77 -40.10 30.02
N ALA A 186 -8.84 -39.96 30.98
CA ALA A 186 -8.35 -41.09 31.78
C ALA A 186 -9.09 -41.31 33.12
N ILE A 187 -9.99 -40.40 33.53
CA ILE A 187 -10.67 -40.48 34.84
C ILE A 187 -12.07 -41.12 34.74
N ILE A 188 -12.64 -41.29 33.54
CA ILE A 188 -13.99 -41.88 33.35
C ILE A 188 -13.94 -43.38 33.02
N ARG A 189 -12.77 -44.02 33.15
CA ARG A 189 -12.62 -45.48 32.98
C ARG A 189 -12.03 -46.13 34.23
N HIS A 190 -12.58 -45.78 35.38
CA HIS A 190 -12.41 -46.55 36.61
C HIS A 190 -13.70 -46.52 37.44
N GLU A 191 -14.72 -47.22 36.97
CA GLU A 191 -15.70 -47.95 37.78
C GLU A 191 -16.14 -49.21 37.02
#